data_AF-A0A3S3RRW6-F1
#
_entry.id   AF-A0A3S3RRW6-F1
#
_cell.length_a   1.000
_cell.length_b   1.000
_cell.length_c   1.000
_cell.angle_alpha   90.00
_cell.angle_beta   90.00
_cell.angle_gamma   90.00
#
_symmetry.space_group_name_H-M   'P 1'
#
loop_
_entity.id
_entity.type
_entity.pdbx_description
1 polymer ?
#
loop_
_entity_poly.entity_id
_entity_poly.type
_entity_poly.pdbx_seq_one_letter_code
_entity_poly.pdbx_strand_id
1 'polypeptide(L)' 'MDVDRVVALVTAGGIELTDRRRNAKGDGWSLSFSNGATVEVGDDGSARIAGKGARAVARLLDLPTAPRAS' A
#
# COMPACT_ATOMS: atom_id res chain seq x y z
N MET A 1 8.71 -6.40 2.02
CA MET A 1 8.48 -4.97 2.32
C MET A 1 7.94 -4.89 3.72
N ASP A 2 8.38 -3.91 4.49
CA ASP A 2 7.98 -3.72 5.89
C ASP A 2 6.78 -2.77 5.98
N VAL A 3 5.84 -3.03 6.89
CA VAL A 3 4.60 -2.26 7.06
C VAL A 3 4.90 -0.83 7.47
N ASP A 4 5.80 -0.64 8.43
CA ASP A 4 6.12 0.70 8.95
C ASP A 4 6.85 1.51 7.87
N ARG A 5 7.69 0.87 7.04
CA ARG A 5 8.27 1.49 5.84
C ARG A 5 7.20 1.94 4.84
N VAL A 6 6.16 1.15 4.59
CA VAL A 6 5.05 1.55 3.69
C VAL A 6 4.36 2.80 4.23
N VAL A 7 3.99 2.78 5.51
CA VAL A 7 3.32 3.91 6.16
C VAL A 7 4.19 5.15 6.10
N ALA A 8 5.47 5.05 6.47
CA ALA A 8 6.40 6.18 6.47
C ALA A 8 6.54 6.83 5.08
N LEU A 9 6.75 6.04 4.02
CA LEU A 9 6.91 6.58 2.66
C LEU A 9 5.63 7.22 2.13
N VAL A 10 4.47 6.59 2.35
CA VAL A 10 3.20 7.10 1.83
C VAL A 10 2.77 8.37 2.58
N THR A 11 2.94 8.40 3.90
CA THR A 11 2.66 9.59 4.72
C THR A 11 3.63 10.74 4.47
N ALA A 12 4.92 10.46 4.24
CA ALA A 12 5.89 11.46 3.78
C ALA A 12 5.50 12.06 2.42
N GLY A 13 4.81 11.29 1.56
CA GLY A 13 4.20 11.77 0.32
C GLY A 13 2.90 12.56 0.51
N GLY A 14 2.51 12.89 1.75
CA GLY A 14 1.32 13.68 2.07
C GLY A 14 0.01 12.89 2.01
N ILE A 15 0.06 11.56 1.95
CA ILE A 15 -1.12 10.69 1.93
C ILE A 15 -1.27 10.04 3.30
N GLU A 16 -2.33 10.42 4.01
CA GLU A 16 -2.61 9.96 5.37
C GLU A 16 -3.06 8.49 5.41
N LEU A 17 -2.57 7.75 6.40
CA LEU A 17 -3.05 6.42 6.75
C LEU A 17 -4.37 6.54 7.53
N THR A 18 -5.44 5.95 7.02
CA THR A 18 -6.77 6.00 7.64
C THR A 18 -7.16 4.71 8.36
N ASP A 19 -6.56 3.59 8.00
CA ASP A 19 -6.77 2.30 8.69
C ASP A 19 -5.53 1.42 8.58
N ARG A 20 -5.21 0.69 9.67
CA ARG A 20 -4.20 -0.35 9.72
C ARG A 20 -4.73 -1.52 10.53
N ARG A 21 -4.82 -2.69 9.91
CA ARG A 21 -5.29 -3.92 10.56
C ARG A 21 -4.61 -5.15 10.01
N ARG A 22 -4.64 -6.25 10.77
CA ARG A 22 -4.26 -7.57 10.22
C ARG A 22 -5.22 -7.92 9.08
N ASN A 23 -4.68 -8.49 8.01
CA ASN A 23 -5.51 -8.96 6.91
C ASN A 23 -6.35 -10.18 7.36
N ALA A 24 -7.38 -10.53 6.57
CA ALA A 24 -8.30 -11.61 6.93
C ALA A 24 -7.63 -12.99 7.03
N LYS A 25 -6.46 -13.16 6.39
CA LYS A 25 -5.69 -14.40 6.41
C LYS A 25 -4.77 -14.52 7.64
N GLY A 26 -4.54 -13.42 8.36
CA GLY A 26 -3.61 -13.37 9.49
C GLY A 26 -2.15 -13.53 9.09
N ASP A 27 -1.81 -13.38 7.80
CA ASP A 27 -0.48 -13.54 7.22
C ASP A 27 0.12 -12.20 6.75
N GLY A 28 -0.45 -11.09 7.22
CA GLY A 28 -0.03 -9.76 6.82
C GLY A 28 -0.93 -8.65 7.34
N TRP A 29 -0.85 -7.50 6.68
CA TRP A 29 -1.53 -6.26 7.04
C TRP A 29 -2.25 -5.65 5.85
N SER A 30 -3.43 -5.11 6.13
CA SER A 30 -4.20 -4.28 5.21
C SER A 30 -4.11 -2.83 5.68
N LEU A 31 -3.66 -1.94 4.79
CA LEU A 31 -3.47 -0.52 5.04
C LEU A 31 -4.41 0.27 4.12
N SER A 32 -5.21 1.18 4.68
CA SER A 32 -6.05 2.09 3.90
C SER A 32 -5.53 3.52 4.02
N PHE A 33 -5.60 4.26 2.92
CA PHE A 33 -5.09 5.62 2.82
C PHE A 33 -6.19 6.61 2.40
N SER A 34 -6.05 7.88 2.79
CA SER A 34 -7.05 8.94 2.55
C SER A 34 -7.31 9.23 1.08
N ASN A 35 -6.36 8.90 0.19
CA ASN A 35 -6.53 9.01 -1.26
C ASN A 35 -7.33 7.84 -1.90
N GLY A 36 -7.85 6.92 -1.08
CA GLY A 36 -8.61 5.75 -1.51
C GLY A 36 -7.74 4.61 -2.06
N ALA A 37 -6.44 4.57 -1.74
CA ALA A 37 -5.60 3.42 -1.97
C ALA A 37 -5.69 2.42 -0.81
N THR A 38 -5.52 1.15 -1.13
CA THR A 38 -5.31 0.07 -0.16
C THR A 38 -4.01 -0.63 -0.49
N VAL A 39 -3.19 -0.93 0.52
CA VAL A 39 -1.98 -1.73 0.39
C VAL A 39 -2.09 -2.96 1.27
N GLU A 40 -1.94 -4.13 0.66
CA GLU A 40 -1.76 -5.40 1.37
C GLU A 40 -0.27 -5.69 1.46
N VAL A 41 0.25 -5.87 2.68
CA VAL A 41 1.63 -6.24 2.95
C VAL A 41 1.64 -7.61 3.60
N GLY A 42 2.25 -8.61 2.94
CA GLY A 42 2.41 -9.94 3.50
C GLY A 42 3.59 -10.01 4.47
N ASP A 43 3.51 -10.91 5.45
CA ASP A 43 4.62 -11.22 6.37
C ASP A 43 5.81 -11.86 5.62
N ASP A 44 5.56 -12.41 4.42
CA ASP A 44 6.56 -12.85 3.44
C ASP A 44 7.29 -11.70 2.74
N GLY A 45 6.91 -10.46 3.03
CA GLY A 45 7.46 -9.27 2.42
C GLY A 45 6.86 -8.92 1.05
N SER A 46 5.81 -9.61 0.60
CA SER A 46 5.06 -9.21 -0.59
C SER A 46 4.26 -7.92 -0.34
N ALA A 47 4.00 -7.16 -1.40
CA ALA A 47 3.13 -5.99 -1.33
C ALA A 47 2.21 -5.93 -2.56
N ARG A 48 0.93 -5.65 -2.36
CA ARG A 48 -0.06 -5.43 -3.42
C ARG A 48 -0.81 -4.14 -3.16
N ILE A 49 -1.06 -3.37 -4.22
CA ILE A 49 -1.72 -2.07 -4.11
C ILE A 49 -2.97 -2.08 -4.98
N ALA A 50 -4.08 -1.58 -4.45
CA ALA A 50 -5.35 -1.45 -5.14
C ALA A 50 -6.05 -0.13 -4.81
N GLY A 51 -7.18 0.14 -5.47
CA GLY A 51 -8.00 1.32 -5.23
C GLY A 51 -7.63 2.54 -6.07
N LYS A 52 -8.35 3.64 -5.86
CA LYS A 52 -8.27 4.88 -6.67
C LYS A 52 -6.89 5.53 -6.61
N GLY A 53 -6.28 5.53 -5.42
CA GLY A 53 -4.96 6.12 -5.18
C GLY A 53 -3.77 5.20 -5.51
N ALA A 54 -4.01 4.00 -6.04
CA ALA A 54 -2.98 2.96 -6.16
C ALA A 54 -1.73 3.42 -6.93
N ARG A 55 -1.91 4.18 -8.01
CA ARG A 55 -0.79 4.65 -8.84
C ARG A 55 0.10 5.66 -8.11
N ALA A 56 -0.48 6.53 -7.28
CA ALA A 56 0.28 7.48 -6.48
C ALA A 56 1.11 6.74 -5.41
N VAL A 57 0.48 5.78 -4.72
CA VAL A 57 1.14 4.95 -3.71
C VAL A 57 2.24 4.07 -4.32
N ALA A 58 1.99 3.45 -5.48
CA ALA A 58 2.99 2.62 -6.16
C ALA A 58 4.25 3.42 -6.54
N ARG A 59 4.09 4.68 -6.97
CA ARG A 59 5.22 5.58 -7.27
C ARG A 59 6.02 5.93 -6.01
N LEU A 60 5.37 6.20 -4.89
CA LEU A 60 6.06 6.51 -3.63
C LEU A 60 6.83 5.32 -3.06
N LEU A 61 6.41 4.11 -3.40
CA LEU A 61 7.03 2.86 -2.96
C LEU A 61 8.04 2.31 -3.99
N ASP A 62 8.28 3.04 -5.08
CA ASP A 62 9.11 2.61 -6.22
C ASP A 62 8.73 1.21 -6.75
N LEU A 63 7.44 0.87 -6.68
CA LEU A 63 6.95 -0.42 -7.14
C LEU A 63 6.64 -0.37 -8.64
N PRO A 64 6.94 -1.43 -9.40
CA PRO A 64 6.60 -1.49 -10.81
C PRO A 64 5.09 -1.36 -10.98
N THR A 65 4.66 -0.22 -11.55
CA THR A 65 3.27 -0.05 -11.95
C THR A 65 3.05 -0.93 -13.17
N ALA A 66 2.16 -1.93 -13.05
CA ALA A 66 1.79 -2.74 -14.21
C ALA A 66 1.38 -1.82 -15.38
N PRO A 67 1.88 -2.05 -16.60
CA PRO A 67 1.47 -1.29 -17.76
C PRO A 67 -0.04 -1.45 -17.97
N ARG A 68 -0.71 -0.36 -18.33
CA ARG A 68 -2.11 -0.38 -18.68
C ARG A 68 -2.26 -1.24 -19.93
N ALA A 69 -2.87 -2.42 -19.82
CA ALA A 69 -3.33 -3.14 -20.99
C ALA A 69 -4.33 -2.21 -21.72
N SER A 70 -3.98 -1.86 -22.95
CA SER A 70 -4.75 -1.02 -23.88
C SER A 70 -6.03 -1.72 -24.31
#